data_AF-A0A2G6LH79-F1
#
_entry.id   AF-A0A2G6LH79-F1
#
_cell.length_a   1.000
_cell.length_b   1.000
_cell.length_c   1.000
_cell.angle_alpha   90.00
_cell.angle_beta   90.00
_cell.angle_gamma   90.00
#
_symmetry.space_group_name_H-M   'P 1'
#
loop_
_entity.id
_entity.type
_entity.pdbx_description
1 polymer ?
#
loop_
_entity_poly.entity_id
_entity_poly.type
_entity_poly.pdbx_seq_one_letter_code
_entity_poly.pdbx_strand_id
1 'polypeptide(L)'
;MSWIWLLCQKWLVSNRYKTYHMNNQPQNIIYSGVAGTGKTYRLQQLAKQYSEVIQPIDASQVLATLVAPLNWREIICLVFLQKRHEGQELLKVGEIVGHPIFQAKAGINQRTDNLKQSAWGTLQQYSPTDSKTVNYKNKASQAYFDKDETSSWYLLDEVMPLLIDLQNLLDDYQSSVQQADTYQQMKQRHSFVSFHQAYGYDEFVEGIRPVMDENTGHMRYEVKAGAFLQLCQQAEQDPNHRYAMLIDEINRANVSQVFGELMSLIEPSKRAGQADEISVNLAYSQKPFSVPNNVDIYATMNTQDHSLTVLDSAFRRRFEFVELIPNSADLGQVVDINGEIIDLGKLLDGMNNRIVQSLGEQAQLGQAYFYGIHDMGALLKVMVRQVIPQLLSQASHQPQTLAEILQLENSQLPWLVPLANQPVQSQFTINGAMTNQTCYQINPRLIALVEGDEVMNVTNSEFAKVEAFKRLY
;
A
#
# COMPACT_ATOMS: atom_id res chain seq x y z
N MET A 1 27.26 -29.29 -2.97
CA MET A 1 26.84 -28.43 -1.83
C MET A 1 27.97 -27.56 -1.25
N SER A 2 29.21 -28.03 -1.13
CA SER A 2 30.33 -27.26 -0.53
C SER A 2 30.73 -25.96 -1.25
N TRP A 3 30.66 -25.89 -2.59
CA TRP A 3 31.10 -24.71 -3.36
C TRP A 3 30.15 -23.52 -3.29
N ILE A 4 28.83 -23.77 -3.28
CA ILE A 4 27.80 -22.72 -3.17
C ILE A 4 27.90 -22.05 -1.79
N TRP A 5 28.09 -22.83 -0.74
CA TRP A 5 28.23 -22.32 0.63
C TRP A 5 29.47 -21.43 0.80
N LEU A 6 30.59 -21.80 0.16
CA LEU A 6 31.83 -21.01 0.16
C LEU A 6 31.69 -19.68 -0.60
N LEU A 7 30.93 -19.68 -1.70
CA LEU A 7 30.59 -18.48 -2.48
C LEU A 7 29.67 -17.54 -1.67
N CYS A 8 28.64 -18.07 -1.01
CA CYS A 8 27.74 -17.30 -0.16
C CYS A 8 28.47 -16.66 1.03
N GLN A 9 29.37 -17.39 1.71
CA GLN A 9 30.17 -16.81 2.80
C GLN A 9 31.10 -15.69 2.33
N LYS A 10 31.81 -15.88 1.21
CA LYS A 10 32.69 -14.84 0.65
C LYS A 10 31.90 -13.59 0.22
N TRP A 11 30.69 -13.78 -0.32
CA TRP A 11 29.81 -12.68 -0.70
C TRP A 11 29.23 -11.94 0.51
N LEU A 12 28.72 -12.66 1.52
CA LEU A 12 28.15 -12.08 2.75
C LEU A 12 29.16 -11.25 3.57
N VAL A 13 30.43 -11.64 3.58
CA VAL A 13 31.49 -10.86 4.24
C VAL A 13 31.80 -9.57 3.50
N SER A 14 31.67 -9.56 2.16
CA SER A 14 31.99 -8.40 1.32
C SER A 14 30.89 -7.32 1.24
N ASN A 15 29.64 -7.64 1.62
CA ASN A 15 28.47 -6.79 1.34
C ASN A 15 27.72 -6.25 2.57
N ARG A 16 28.30 -6.29 3.78
CA ARG A 16 27.59 -5.91 5.03
C ARG A 16 27.10 -4.46 5.13
N TYR A 17 27.47 -3.56 4.22
CA TYR A 17 26.98 -2.18 4.23
C TYR A 17 26.87 -1.60 2.81
N LYS A 18 26.03 -2.20 1.96
CA LYS A 18 25.50 -1.46 0.81
C LYS A 18 24.08 -1.01 1.11
N THR A 19 23.91 0.30 1.24
CA THR A 19 22.64 0.98 1.03
C THR A 19 22.05 0.44 -0.28
N TYR A 20 20.87 -0.19 -0.18
CA TYR A 20 20.11 -0.63 -1.36
C TYR A 20 19.74 0.62 -2.16
N HIS A 21 20.53 0.95 -3.17
CA HIS A 21 20.08 1.79 -4.26
C HIS A 21 18.96 1.02 -4.98
N MET A 22 17.82 1.65 -5.24
CA MET A 22 16.78 1.04 -6.08
C MET A 22 17.43 0.58 -7.37
N ASN A 23 17.46 -0.74 -7.56
CA ASN A 23 18.06 -1.36 -8.73
C ASN A 23 17.23 -0.92 -9.95
N ASN A 24 17.86 -0.56 -11.06
CA ASN A 24 17.15 -0.07 -12.25
C ASN A 24 16.41 -1.18 -13.03
N GLN A 25 16.26 -2.37 -12.43
CA GLN A 25 15.75 -3.59 -13.04
C GLN A 25 14.47 -4.04 -12.30
N PRO A 26 13.44 -4.53 -13.02
CA PRO A 26 12.23 -5.08 -12.41
C PRO A 26 12.54 -6.20 -11.42
N GLN A 27 11.92 -6.16 -10.25
CA GLN A 27 12.11 -7.14 -9.18
C GLN A 27 10.89 -8.02 -8.98
N ASN A 28 11.13 -9.30 -8.73
CA ASN A 28 10.12 -10.28 -8.29
C ASN A 28 10.66 -11.03 -7.07
N ILE A 29 10.13 -10.74 -5.89
CA ILE A 29 10.63 -11.32 -4.64
C ILE A 29 9.49 -11.91 -3.82
N ILE A 30 9.66 -13.15 -3.36
CA ILE A 30 8.79 -13.79 -2.37
C ILE A 30 9.53 -13.87 -1.04
N TYR A 31 9.00 -13.19 -0.04
CA TYR A 31 9.43 -13.33 1.35
C TYR A 31 8.77 -14.56 1.97
N SER A 32 9.55 -15.60 2.25
CA SER A 32 9.05 -16.85 2.84
C SER A 32 9.49 -17.01 4.29
N GLY A 33 8.73 -17.71 5.11
CA GLY A 33 9.16 -18.07 6.47
C GLY A 33 8.00 -18.44 7.37
N VAL A 34 8.33 -18.82 8.61
CA VAL A 34 7.36 -19.22 9.63
C VAL A 34 6.46 -18.05 10.07
N ALA A 35 5.35 -18.36 10.74
CA ALA A 35 4.45 -17.35 11.27
C ALA A 35 5.20 -16.41 12.24
N GLY A 36 4.91 -15.11 12.16
CA GLY A 36 5.46 -14.11 13.08
C GLY A 36 6.86 -13.57 12.75
N THR A 37 7.45 -13.90 11.59
CA THR A 37 8.78 -13.35 11.18
C THR A 37 8.72 -11.95 10.56
N GLY A 38 7.53 -11.33 10.51
CA GLY A 38 7.37 -9.95 10.03
C GLY A 38 7.24 -9.79 8.51
N LYS A 39 6.84 -10.83 7.78
CA LYS A 39 6.71 -10.81 6.30
C LYS A 39 5.73 -9.74 5.81
N THR A 40 4.52 -9.68 6.36
CA THR A 40 3.52 -8.65 6.00
C THR A 40 4.01 -7.25 6.36
N TYR A 41 4.69 -7.10 7.51
CA TYR A 41 5.33 -5.84 7.89
C TYR A 41 6.40 -5.42 6.87
N ARG A 42 7.19 -6.37 6.33
CA ARG A 42 8.16 -6.09 5.26
C ARG A 42 7.48 -5.55 4.00
N LEU A 43 6.33 -6.10 3.59
CA LEU A 43 5.55 -5.53 2.48
C LEU A 43 5.07 -4.11 2.79
N GLN A 44 4.61 -3.84 4.01
CA GLN A 44 4.18 -2.49 4.41
C GLN A 44 5.34 -1.48 4.39
N GLN A 45 6.56 -1.90 4.76
CA GLN A 45 7.73 -1.03 4.64
C GLN A 45 8.09 -0.75 3.18
N LEU A 46 7.94 -1.74 2.29
CA LEU A 46 8.08 -1.53 0.85
C LEU A 46 7.03 -0.57 0.33
N ALA A 47 5.74 -0.72 0.69
CA ALA A 47 4.65 0.17 0.28
C ALA A 47 4.97 1.66 0.50
N LYS A 48 5.57 1.98 1.64
CA LYS A 48 6.00 3.36 1.98
C LYS A 48 7.05 3.91 1.01
N GLN A 49 7.92 3.07 0.44
CA GLN A 49 8.94 3.49 -0.53
C GLN A 49 8.34 3.83 -1.91
N TYR A 50 7.14 3.33 -2.20
CA TYR A 50 6.40 3.61 -3.43
C TYR A 50 5.26 4.61 -3.20
N SER A 51 5.27 5.33 -2.08
CA SER A 51 4.28 6.34 -1.72
C SER A 51 4.96 7.67 -1.51
N GLU A 52 4.48 8.70 -2.21
CA GLU A 52 4.96 10.07 -2.05
C GLU A 52 3.82 10.98 -1.64
N VAL A 53 4.09 11.89 -0.71
CA VAL A 53 3.18 13.00 -0.42
C VAL A 53 3.36 14.02 -1.53
N ILE A 54 2.36 14.16 -2.40
CA ILE A 54 2.36 15.26 -3.37
C ILE A 54 2.17 16.55 -2.56
N GLN A 55 3.12 17.49 -2.67
CA GLN A 55 2.94 18.85 -2.16
C GLN A 55 1.73 19.46 -2.90
N PRO A 56 0.83 20.18 -2.22
CA PRO A 56 -0.33 20.79 -2.87
C PRO A 56 0.15 21.62 -4.06
N ILE A 57 -0.57 21.48 -5.18
CA ILE A 57 -0.33 22.26 -6.40
C ILE A 57 -0.32 23.74 -6.00
N ASP A 58 0.81 24.44 -6.22
CA ASP A 58 0.87 25.88 -5.98
C ASP A 58 -0.06 26.56 -7.00
N ALA A 59 -1.26 26.93 -6.55
CA ALA A 59 -2.26 27.59 -7.37
C ALA A 59 -1.69 28.81 -8.12
N SER A 60 -0.67 29.46 -7.55
CA SER A 60 0.05 30.57 -8.18
C SER A 60 0.85 30.15 -9.42
N GLN A 61 1.48 28.97 -9.41
CA GLN A 61 2.24 28.43 -10.55
C GLN A 61 1.34 27.94 -11.68
N VAL A 62 0.22 27.31 -11.34
CA VAL A 62 -0.79 26.91 -12.35
C VAL A 62 -1.39 28.15 -12.99
N LEU A 63 -1.77 29.14 -12.19
CA LEU A 63 -2.25 30.42 -12.69
C LEU A 63 -1.21 31.11 -13.58
N ALA A 64 0.06 31.09 -13.21
CA ALA A 64 1.14 31.65 -14.03
C ALA A 64 1.27 30.93 -15.39
N THR A 65 1.12 29.60 -15.41
CA THR A 65 1.14 28.81 -16.65
C THR A 65 -0.05 29.14 -17.55
N LEU A 66 -1.23 29.30 -16.94
CA LEU A 66 -2.47 29.67 -17.61
C LEU A 66 -2.36 31.02 -18.33
N VAL A 67 -1.82 32.03 -17.64
CA VAL A 67 -1.77 33.41 -18.14
C VAL A 67 -0.56 33.68 -19.03
N ALA A 68 0.48 32.85 -19.00
CA ALA A 68 1.72 33.03 -19.76
C ALA A 68 1.52 33.23 -21.28
N PRO A 69 0.70 32.43 -22.00
CA PRO A 69 0.53 32.59 -23.44
C PRO A 69 -0.41 33.74 -23.85
N LEU A 70 -1.21 34.27 -22.91
CA LEU A 70 -2.32 35.19 -23.23
C LEU A 70 -1.86 36.64 -23.39
N ASN A 71 -2.54 37.43 -24.23
CA ASN A 71 -2.30 38.87 -24.34
C ASN A 71 -3.14 39.68 -23.34
N TRP A 72 -2.84 40.97 -23.17
CA TRP A 72 -3.53 41.81 -22.19
C TRP A 72 -5.05 41.92 -22.41
N ARG A 73 -5.54 41.82 -23.66
CA ARG A 73 -6.97 41.78 -23.94
C ARG A 73 -7.59 40.50 -23.38
N GLU A 74 -7.00 39.34 -23.67
CA GLU A 74 -7.46 38.04 -23.19
C GLU A 74 -7.42 37.94 -21.67
N ILE A 75 -6.38 38.50 -21.03
CA ILE A 75 -6.28 38.59 -19.58
C ILE A 75 -7.43 39.41 -18.98
N ILE A 76 -7.74 40.56 -19.57
CA ILE A 76 -8.87 41.39 -19.11
C ILE A 76 -10.20 40.67 -19.36
N CYS A 77 -10.36 39.99 -20.51
CA CYS A 77 -11.53 39.13 -20.75
C CYS A 77 -11.67 38.05 -19.68
N LEU A 78 -10.60 37.33 -19.31
CA LEU A 78 -10.63 36.32 -18.25
C LEU A 78 -11.04 36.89 -16.89
N VAL A 79 -10.56 38.09 -16.55
CA VAL A 79 -10.99 38.79 -15.32
C VAL A 79 -12.49 39.06 -15.35
N PHE A 80 -13.04 39.53 -16.48
CA PHE A 80 -14.47 39.73 -16.64
C PHE A 80 -15.27 38.43 -16.59
N LEU A 81 -14.82 37.36 -17.25
CA LEU A 81 -15.49 36.06 -17.24
C LEU A 81 -15.57 35.49 -15.83
N GLN A 82 -14.47 35.55 -15.07
CA GLN A 82 -14.47 35.10 -13.67
C GLN A 82 -15.41 35.95 -12.81
N LYS A 83 -15.34 37.28 -12.91
CA LYS A 83 -16.19 38.18 -12.11
C LYS A 83 -17.67 38.06 -12.48
N ARG A 84 -17.97 37.80 -13.75
CA ARG A 84 -19.33 37.53 -14.23
C ARG A 84 -19.89 36.25 -13.62
N HIS A 85 -19.09 35.19 -13.50
CA HIS A 85 -19.49 33.97 -12.76
C HIS A 85 -19.76 34.25 -11.27
N GLU A 86 -19.06 35.21 -10.67
CA GLU A 86 -19.30 35.69 -9.30
C GLU A 86 -20.49 36.67 -9.18
N GLY A 87 -21.19 36.97 -10.29
CA GLY A 87 -22.34 37.87 -10.35
C GLY A 87 -21.99 39.36 -10.49
N GLN A 88 -20.73 39.71 -10.78
CA GLN A 88 -20.28 41.09 -10.97
C GLN A 88 -19.92 41.36 -12.45
N GLU A 89 -20.77 42.12 -13.15
CA GLU A 89 -20.57 42.45 -14.57
C GLU A 89 -19.86 43.79 -14.80
N LEU A 90 -19.85 44.68 -13.80
CA LEU A 90 -19.24 46.00 -13.85
C LEU A 90 -17.98 46.06 -13.00
N LEU A 91 -16.85 46.43 -13.60
CA LEU A 91 -15.54 46.51 -12.94
C LEU A 91 -14.88 47.87 -13.13
N LYS A 92 -14.30 48.43 -12.07
CA LYS A 92 -13.40 49.57 -12.16
C LYS A 92 -12.00 49.11 -12.53
N VAL A 93 -11.21 49.99 -13.15
CA VAL A 93 -9.81 49.70 -13.54
C VAL A 93 -8.96 49.25 -12.34
N GLY A 94 -9.24 49.79 -11.14
CA GLY A 94 -8.57 49.35 -9.92
C GLY A 94 -8.85 47.89 -9.55
N GLU A 95 -10.08 47.41 -9.75
CA GLU A 95 -10.48 46.02 -9.50
C GLU A 95 -9.89 45.08 -10.55
N ILE A 96 -9.85 45.51 -11.81
CA ILE A 96 -9.22 44.74 -12.90
C ILE A 96 -7.74 44.54 -12.63
N VAL A 97 -7.02 45.63 -12.29
CA VAL A 97 -5.59 45.56 -12.00
C VAL A 97 -5.32 44.77 -10.72
N GLY A 98 -6.16 44.91 -9.69
CA GLY A 98 -6.01 44.19 -8.42
C GLY A 98 -6.32 42.69 -8.51
N HIS A 99 -6.86 42.22 -9.63
CA HIS A 99 -7.28 40.83 -9.78
C HIS A 99 -6.09 39.86 -9.87
N PRO A 100 -6.13 38.68 -9.21
CA PRO A 100 -5.04 37.69 -9.25
C PRO A 100 -4.57 37.31 -10.66
N ILE A 101 -5.49 37.07 -11.59
CA ILE A 101 -5.18 36.78 -13.02
C ILE A 101 -4.33 37.91 -13.65
N PHE A 102 -4.71 39.16 -13.41
CA PHE A 102 -4.01 40.32 -13.97
C PHE A 102 -2.62 40.49 -13.34
N GLN A 103 -2.54 40.32 -12.02
CA GLN A 103 -1.28 40.39 -11.27
C GLN A 103 -0.31 39.28 -11.65
N ALA A 104 -0.81 38.06 -11.88
CA ALA A 104 0.02 36.94 -12.36
C ALA A 104 0.67 37.27 -13.71
N LYS A 105 -0.09 37.85 -14.66
CA LYS A 105 0.48 38.29 -15.94
C LYS A 105 1.47 39.43 -15.79
N ALA A 106 1.19 40.39 -14.92
CA ALA A 106 2.09 41.50 -14.63
C ALA A 106 3.44 41.00 -14.07
N GLY A 107 3.39 40.03 -13.15
CA GLY A 107 4.58 39.38 -12.57
C GLY A 107 5.43 38.66 -13.62
N ILE A 108 4.80 37.87 -14.51
CA ILE A 108 5.50 37.18 -15.62
C ILE A 108 6.20 38.18 -16.54
N ASN A 109 5.52 39.28 -16.86
CA ASN A 109 6.06 40.33 -17.72
C ASN A 109 7.02 41.28 -16.98
N GLN A 110 7.36 41.00 -15.72
CA GLN A 110 8.23 41.81 -14.85
C GLN A 110 7.78 43.29 -14.79
N ARG A 111 6.46 43.54 -14.82
CA ARG A 111 5.90 44.89 -14.76
C ARG A 111 5.45 45.20 -13.33
N THR A 112 6.18 46.09 -12.67
CA THR A 112 5.83 46.60 -11.33
C THR A 112 5.13 47.95 -11.37
N ASP A 113 5.31 48.72 -12.45
CA ASP A 113 4.77 50.08 -12.61
C ASP A 113 3.82 50.20 -13.81
N ASN A 114 2.99 51.25 -13.79
CA ASN A 114 2.07 51.62 -14.88
C ASN A 114 1.03 50.55 -15.30
N LEU A 115 0.63 49.68 -14.36
CA LEU A 115 -0.36 48.64 -14.59
C LEU A 115 -1.75 49.20 -14.95
N LYS A 116 -2.15 50.29 -14.29
CA LYS A 116 -3.41 50.99 -14.59
C LYS A 116 -3.44 51.53 -16.01
N GLN A 117 -2.33 52.09 -16.47
CA GLN A 117 -2.18 52.62 -17.83
C GLN A 117 -2.24 51.49 -18.87
N SER A 118 -1.66 50.32 -18.55
CA SER A 118 -1.75 49.13 -19.42
C SER A 118 -3.19 48.63 -19.55
N ALA A 119 -3.90 48.46 -18.43
CA ALA A 119 -5.30 48.07 -18.44
C ALA A 119 -6.17 49.11 -19.17
N TRP A 120 -5.99 50.39 -18.85
CA TRP A 120 -6.74 51.50 -19.44
C TRP A 120 -6.50 51.63 -20.95
N GLY A 121 -5.27 51.42 -21.41
CA GLY A 121 -4.92 51.43 -22.83
C GLY A 121 -5.61 50.30 -23.60
N THR A 122 -5.58 49.07 -23.06
CA THR A 122 -6.27 47.93 -23.67
C THR A 122 -7.78 48.13 -23.67
N LEU A 123 -8.39 48.54 -22.56
CA LEU A 123 -9.83 48.76 -22.46
C LEU A 123 -10.34 49.74 -23.52
N GLN A 124 -9.68 50.88 -23.69
CA GLN A 124 -10.06 51.89 -24.70
C GLN A 124 -9.79 51.47 -26.14
N GLN A 125 -8.67 50.77 -26.37
CA GLN A 125 -8.32 50.28 -27.69
C GLN A 125 -9.39 49.32 -28.19
N TYR A 126 -9.95 48.49 -27.32
CA TYR A 126 -11.00 47.52 -27.66
C TYR A 126 -12.42 48.01 -27.32
N SER A 127 -12.67 49.33 -27.39
CA SER A 127 -14.02 49.91 -27.26
C SER A 127 -14.71 50.18 -28.61
N PRO A 128 -16.07 50.20 -28.65
CA PRO A 128 -16.82 50.51 -29.86
C PRO A 128 -16.46 51.88 -30.45
N THR A 129 -16.42 52.02 -31.77
CA THR A 129 -16.10 53.29 -32.44
C THR A 129 -17.11 54.39 -32.12
N ASP A 130 -18.35 54.01 -31.88
CA ASP A 130 -19.51 54.84 -31.55
C ASP A 130 -19.78 54.94 -30.03
N SER A 131 -18.87 54.43 -29.19
CA SER A 131 -18.99 54.55 -27.73
C SER A 131 -19.16 56.02 -27.31
N LYS A 132 -20.20 56.28 -26.51
CA LYS A 132 -20.55 57.62 -26.00
C LYS A 132 -19.65 58.06 -24.85
N THR A 133 -19.00 57.11 -24.17
CA THR A 133 -18.27 57.30 -22.91
C THR A 133 -16.76 57.14 -23.07
N VAL A 134 -16.30 56.56 -24.19
CA VAL A 134 -14.89 56.31 -24.50
C VAL A 134 -14.47 56.99 -25.80
N ASN A 135 -13.79 58.14 -25.65
CA ASN A 135 -13.19 58.88 -26.77
C ASN A 135 -11.70 58.54 -26.94
N TYR A 136 -11.40 57.57 -27.80
CA TYR A 136 -10.04 57.11 -28.09
C TYR A 136 -9.82 57.01 -29.60
N LYS A 137 -8.68 57.48 -30.11
CA LYS A 137 -8.41 57.60 -31.55
C LYS A 137 -7.99 56.29 -32.21
N ASN A 138 -7.27 55.43 -31.50
CA ASN A 138 -6.65 54.21 -32.06
C ASN A 138 -7.44 52.96 -31.66
N LYS A 139 -8.71 52.88 -32.04
CA LYS A 139 -9.58 51.73 -31.72
C LYS A 139 -9.28 50.54 -32.64
N ALA A 140 -9.36 49.33 -32.09
CA ALA A 140 -9.30 48.07 -32.82
C ALA A 140 -10.59 47.85 -33.61
N SER A 141 -10.54 46.99 -34.63
CA SER A 141 -11.71 46.66 -35.45
C SER A 141 -12.79 45.89 -34.68
N GLN A 142 -12.38 45.05 -33.72
CA GLN A 142 -13.28 44.29 -32.86
C GLN A 142 -13.33 44.94 -31.49
N ALA A 143 -14.52 45.36 -31.06
CA ALA A 143 -14.77 45.83 -29.70
C ALA A 143 -15.04 44.65 -28.78
N TYR A 144 -14.60 44.76 -27.53
CA TYR A 144 -14.80 43.79 -26.45
C TYR A 144 -15.36 44.45 -25.19
N PHE A 145 -15.01 45.70 -24.92
CA PHE A 145 -15.34 46.37 -23.66
C PHE A 145 -15.93 47.75 -23.92
N ASP A 146 -16.88 48.17 -23.09
CA ASP A 146 -17.30 49.56 -23.05
C ASP A 146 -17.45 50.04 -21.61
N LYS A 147 -17.66 51.34 -21.44
CA LYS A 147 -17.68 52.00 -20.14
C LYS A 147 -19.03 52.66 -19.92
N ASP A 148 -19.58 52.52 -18.74
CA ASP A 148 -20.82 53.20 -18.37
C ASP A 148 -20.59 54.67 -17.96
N GLU A 149 -21.66 55.36 -17.59
CA GLU A 149 -21.62 56.74 -17.10
C GLU A 149 -20.94 56.87 -15.73
N THR A 150 -20.84 55.78 -14.97
CA THR A 150 -20.20 55.72 -13.64
C THR A 150 -18.70 55.44 -13.70
N SER A 151 -18.12 55.36 -14.91
CA SER A 151 -16.73 54.98 -15.18
C SER A 151 -16.37 53.54 -14.83
N SER A 152 -17.37 52.67 -14.75
CA SER A 152 -17.24 51.23 -14.64
C SER A 152 -17.22 50.61 -16.04
N TRP A 153 -16.39 49.59 -16.23
CA TRP A 153 -16.24 48.89 -17.51
C TRP A 153 -17.04 47.59 -17.48
N TYR A 154 -17.58 47.20 -18.64
CA TYR A 154 -18.27 45.94 -18.85
C TYR A 154 -17.80 45.27 -20.14
N LEU A 155 -17.97 43.95 -20.18
CA LEU A 155 -17.75 43.12 -21.36
C LEU A 155 -19.02 43.13 -22.23
N LEU A 156 -18.85 43.29 -23.55
CA LEU A 156 -19.98 43.29 -24.49
C LEU A 156 -20.55 41.87 -24.65
N ASP A 157 -21.87 41.71 -24.63
CA ASP A 157 -22.48 40.38 -24.80
C ASP A 157 -22.21 39.78 -26.19
N GLU A 158 -22.03 40.62 -27.20
CA GLU A 158 -21.73 40.24 -28.58
C GLU A 158 -20.41 39.48 -28.73
N VAL A 159 -19.46 39.66 -27.80
CA VAL A 159 -18.18 38.94 -27.84
C VAL A 159 -18.21 37.60 -27.12
N MET A 160 -19.27 37.27 -26.38
CA MET A 160 -19.36 36.00 -25.63
C MET A 160 -19.09 34.75 -26.50
N PRO A 161 -19.62 34.63 -27.73
CA PRO A 161 -19.30 33.48 -28.60
C PRO A 161 -17.83 33.38 -28.99
N LEU A 162 -17.08 34.49 -28.96
CA LEU A 162 -15.64 34.54 -29.29
C LEU A 162 -14.75 34.18 -28.09
N LEU A 163 -15.33 34.01 -26.89
CA LEU A 163 -14.61 33.78 -25.64
C LEU A 163 -14.74 32.34 -25.13
N ILE A 164 -15.34 31.45 -25.91
CA ILE A 164 -15.57 30.04 -25.52
C ILE A 164 -14.26 29.36 -25.11
N ASP A 165 -13.18 29.53 -25.88
CA ASP A 165 -11.88 28.91 -25.57
C ASP A 165 -11.27 29.45 -24.27
N LEU A 166 -11.46 30.74 -23.98
CA LEU A 166 -11.03 31.35 -22.73
C LEU A 166 -11.89 30.90 -21.54
N GLN A 167 -13.19 30.68 -21.76
CA GLN A 167 -14.09 30.13 -20.75
C GLN A 167 -13.69 28.69 -20.40
N ASN A 168 -13.48 27.82 -21.40
CA ASN A 168 -13.04 26.45 -21.18
C ASN A 168 -11.71 26.40 -20.40
N LEU A 169 -10.76 27.26 -20.77
CA LEU A 169 -9.47 27.38 -20.10
C LEU A 169 -9.61 27.85 -18.63
N LEU A 170 -10.57 28.73 -18.34
CA LEU A 170 -10.88 29.16 -16.97
C LEU A 170 -11.55 28.04 -16.17
N ASP A 171 -12.48 27.29 -16.77
CA ASP A 171 -13.19 26.18 -16.14
C ASP A 171 -12.24 25.01 -15.81
N ASP A 172 -11.31 24.70 -16.73
CA ASP A 172 -10.23 23.73 -16.51
C ASP A 172 -9.32 24.14 -15.34
N TYR A 173 -8.95 25.43 -15.28
CA TYR A 173 -8.18 25.98 -14.17
C TYR A 173 -8.93 25.86 -12.84
N GLN A 174 -10.19 26.29 -12.79
CA GLN A 174 -11.00 26.24 -11.57
C GLN A 174 -11.19 24.79 -11.08
N SER A 175 -11.41 23.86 -12.01
CA SER A 175 -11.50 22.43 -11.72
C SER A 175 -10.18 21.88 -11.15
N SER A 176 -9.03 22.30 -11.71
CA SER A 176 -7.71 21.89 -11.23
C SER A 176 -7.39 22.40 -9.82
N VAL A 177 -7.82 23.62 -9.49
CA VAL A 177 -7.61 24.23 -8.15
C VAL A 177 -8.57 23.63 -7.11
N GLN A 178 -9.85 23.41 -7.45
CA GLN A 178 -10.79 22.74 -6.55
C GLN A 178 -10.38 21.30 -6.20
N GLN A 179 -9.77 20.58 -7.14
CA GLN A 179 -9.22 19.25 -6.88
C GLN A 179 -7.96 19.30 -5.99
N ALA A 180 -7.21 20.39 -6.02
CA ALA A 180 -5.99 20.58 -5.23
C ALA A 180 -6.25 20.91 -3.75
N ASP A 181 -7.29 21.69 -3.43
CA ASP A 181 -7.56 22.15 -2.05
C ASP A 181 -8.15 21.07 -1.12
N THR A 182 -8.65 19.94 -1.68
CA THR A 182 -9.40 18.95 -0.90
C THR A 182 -8.57 17.74 -0.42
N TYR A 183 -7.37 17.51 -0.94
CA TYR A 183 -6.57 16.34 -0.57
C TYR A 183 -5.06 16.61 -0.58
N GLN A 184 -4.38 16.36 0.54
CA GLN A 184 -2.99 15.88 0.47
C GLN A 184 -3.03 14.56 -0.29
N GLN A 185 -2.93 14.59 -1.62
CA GLN A 185 -2.87 13.36 -2.40
C GLN A 185 -1.54 12.68 -2.09
N MET A 186 -1.60 11.60 -1.30
CA MET A 186 -0.55 10.60 -1.34
C MET A 186 -0.64 9.93 -2.70
N LYS A 187 0.34 10.17 -3.58
CA LYS A 187 0.48 9.37 -4.80
C LYS A 187 0.97 7.99 -4.37
N GLN A 188 0.06 7.04 -4.27
CA GLN A 188 0.39 5.65 -4.00
C GLN A 188 0.67 4.98 -5.34
N ARG A 189 1.94 4.65 -5.60
CA ARG A 189 2.37 3.87 -6.76
C ARG A 189 2.48 2.39 -6.41
N HIS A 190 1.58 1.90 -5.57
CA HIS A 190 1.55 0.49 -5.19
C HIS A 190 0.12 0.01 -5.06
N SER A 191 -0.07 -1.30 -5.22
CA SER A 191 -1.33 -1.99 -4.97
C SER A 191 -1.07 -3.11 -3.98
N PHE A 192 -1.86 -3.18 -2.90
CA PHE A 192 -1.76 -4.21 -1.88
C PHE A 192 -2.98 -5.12 -1.94
N VAL A 193 -2.75 -6.42 -2.12
CA VAL A 193 -3.80 -7.45 -2.13
C VAL A 193 -3.43 -8.59 -1.21
N SER A 194 -4.45 -9.28 -0.70
CA SER A 194 -4.26 -10.50 0.09
C SER A 194 -4.95 -11.66 -0.62
N PHE A 195 -4.17 -12.69 -0.94
CA PHE A 195 -4.70 -13.87 -1.60
C PHE A 195 -5.43 -14.76 -0.59
N HIS A 196 -6.54 -15.31 -1.05
CA HIS A 196 -7.39 -16.23 -0.31
C HIS A 196 -8.03 -17.21 -1.30
N GLN A 197 -8.64 -18.28 -0.81
CA GLN A 197 -9.08 -19.40 -1.67
C GLN A 197 -10.05 -19.00 -2.78
N ALA A 198 -10.83 -17.92 -2.60
CA ALA A 198 -11.77 -17.42 -3.59
C ALA A 198 -11.19 -16.31 -4.49
N TYR A 199 -9.96 -15.87 -4.26
CA TYR A 199 -9.32 -14.83 -5.06
C TYR A 199 -8.88 -15.42 -6.40
N GLY A 200 -9.34 -14.83 -7.50
CA GLY A 200 -9.17 -15.37 -8.84
C GLY A 200 -8.62 -14.38 -9.86
N TYR A 201 -8.70 -14.80 -11.12
CA TYR A 201 -8.29 -14.01 -12.28
C TYR A 201 -9.11 -12.71 -12.40
N ASP A 202 -10.42 -12.78 -12.16
CA ASP A 202 -11.36 -11.67 -12.27
C ASP A 202 -11.02 -10.47 -11.37
N GLU A 203 -10.49 -10.73 -10.18
CA GLU A 203 -10.09 -9.69 -9.22
C GLU A 203 -8.68 -9.14 -9.50
N PHE A 204 -7.80 -9.97 -10.07
CA PHE A 204 -6.39 -9.65 -10.23
C PHE A 204 -6.07 -9.04 -11.59
N VAL A 205 -6.58 -9.62 -12.68
CA VAL A 205 -6.24 -9.23 -14.06
C VAL A 205 -7.39 -8.47 -14.71
N GLU A 206 -8.49 -9.14 -15.03
CA GLU A 206 -9.72 -8.50 -15.51
C GLU A 206 -10.91 -9.46 -15.36
N GLY A 207 -12.09 -8.91 -15.10
CA GLY A 207 -13.30 -9.68 -14.91
C GLY A 207 -14.54 -8.96 -15.44
N ILE A 208 -15.57 -9.74 -15.76
CA ILE A 208 -16.86 -9.19 -16.19
C ILE A 208 -17.67 -8.80 -14.95
N ARG A 209 -18.16 -7.55 -14.90
CA ARG A 209 -18.99 -7.05 -13.81
C ARG A 209 -20.28 -6.42 -14.35
N PRO A 210 -21.43 -6.66 -13.70
CA PRO A 210 -22.66 -5.98 -14.06
C PRO A 210 -22.58 -4.50 -13.64
N VAL A 211 -23.05 -3.62 -14.52
CA VAL A 211 -23.16 -2.18 -14.31
C VAL A 211 -24.57 -1.77 -14.68
N MET A 212 -25.22 -0.98 -13.83
CA MET A 212 -26.54 -0.42 -14.11
C MET A 212 -26.36 0.85 -14.94
N ASP A 213 -27.08 0.97 -16.04
CA ASP A 213 -27.18 2.22 -16.78
C ASP A 213 -28.10 3.18 -16.02
N GLU A 214 -27.57 4.32 -15.60
CA GLU A 214 -28.30 5.33 -14.81
C GLU A 214 -29.47 5.95 -15.59
N ASN A 215 -29.40 5.98 -16.92
CA ASN A 215 -30.43 6.59 -17.76
C ASN A 215 -31.55 5.62 -18.13
N THR A 216 -31.23 4.33 -18.30
CA THR A 216 -32.19 3.32 -18.79
C THR A 216 -32.62 2.32 -17.71
N GLY A 217 -31.88 2.20 -16.60
CA GLY A 217 -32.12 1.21 -15.56
C GLY A 217 -31.82 -0.22 -15.99
N HIS A 218 -31.24 -0.44 -17.18
CA HIS A 218 -30.88 -1.77 -17.66
C HIS A 218 -29.50 -2.20 -17.17
N MET A 219 -29.36 -3.50 -16.87
CA MET A 219 -28.08 -4.11 -16.50
C MET A 219 -27.27 -4.40 -17.76
N ARG A 220 -26.06 -3.83 -17.85
CA ARG A 220 -25.05 -4.15 -18.87
C ARG A 220 -23.86 -4.85 -18.22
N TYR A 221 -23.14 -5.65 -18.99
CA TYR A 221 -21.91 -6.29 -18.53
C TYR A 221 -20.71 -5.53 -19.09
N GLU A 222 -19.78 -5.15 -18.23
CA GLU A 222 -18.54 -4.48 -18.61
C GLU A 222 -17.33 -5.26 -18.12
N VAL A 223 -16.28 -5.31 -18.94
CA VAL A 223 -14.98 -5.83 -18.53
C VAL A 223 -14.29 -4.77 -17.69
N LYS A 224 -13.98 -5.10 -16.43
CA LYS A 224 -13.25 -4.22 -15.52
C LYS A 224 -11.86 -4.80 -15.26
N ALA A 225 -10.86 -3.92 -15.31
CA ALA A 225 -9.49 -4.26 -14.95
C ALA A 225 -9.40 -4.57 -13.44
N GLY A 226 -8.70 -5.65 -13.11
CA GLY A 226 -8.36 -6.06 -11.75
C GLY A 226 -7.16 -5.31 -11.19
N ALA A 227 -6.78 -5.63 -9.95
CA ALA A 227 -5.78 -4.88 -9.19
C ALA A 227 -4.41 -4.79 -9.86
N PHE A 228 -3.93 -5.86 -10.50
CA PHE A 228 -2.64 -5.90 -11.17
C PHE A 228 -2.66 -5.16 -12.51
N LEU A 229 -3.72 -5.35 -13.31
CA LEU A 229 -3.85 -4.68 -14.59
C LEU A 229 -4.00 -3.16 -14.42
N GLN A 230 -4.79 -2.72 -13.44
CA GLN A 230 -4.89 -1.30 -13.08
C GLN A 230 -3.54 -0.70 -12.69
N LEU A 231 -2.76 -1.40 -11.86
CA LEU A 231 -1.41 -0.96 -11.48
C LEU A 231 -0.48 -0.87 -12.70
N CYS A 232 -0.52 -1.85 -13.60
CA CYS A 232 0.28 -1.85 -14.81
C CYS A 232 -0.08 -0.68 -15.75
N GLN A 233 -1.38 -0.39 -15.92
CA GLN A 233 -1.83 0.76 -16.72
C GLN A 233 -1.35 2.09 -16.14
N GLN A 234 -1.35 2.23 -14.81
CA GLN A 234 -0.79 3.42 -14.16
C GLN A 234 0.72 3.51 -14.35
N ALA A 235 1.44 2.39 -14.26
CA ALA A 235 2.89 2.34 -14.45
C ALA A 235 3.30 2.66 -15.89
N GLU A 236 2.50 2.24 -16.88
CA GLU A 236 2.72 2.54 -18.29
C GLU A 236 2.57 4.05 -18.60
N GLN A 237 1.62 4.71 -17.93
CA GLN A 237 1.41 6.16 -18.06
C GLN A 237 2.46 7.01 -17.33
N ASP A 238 3.25 6.39 -16.45
CA ASP A 238 4.27 7.06 -15.63
C ASP A 238 5.61 6.29 -15.63
N PRO A 239 6.30 6.22 -16.79
CA PRO A 239 7.49 5.38 -16.97
C PRO A 239 8.70 5.84 -16.15
N ASN A 240 8.69 7.07 -15.63
CA ASN A 240 9.77 7.63 -14.84
C ASN A 240 9.76 7.18 -13.37
N HIS A 241 8.65 6.60 -12.91
CA HIS A 241 8.49 6.14 -11.55
C HIS A 241 8.28 4.64 -11.50
N ARG A 242 8.72 4.03 -10.39
CA ARG A 242 8.48 2.60 -10.13
C ARG A 242 7.13 2.40 -9.44
N TYR A 243 6.52 1.26 -9.73
CA TYR A 243 5.27 0.81 -9.16
C TYR A 243 5.46 -0.54 -8.47
N ALA A 244 4.68 -0.86 -7.43
CA ALA A 244 4.81 -2.12 -6.70
C ALA A 244 3.48 -2.86 -6.54
N MET A 245 3.45 -4.12 -6.96
CA MET A 245 2.41 -5.06 -6.62
C MET A 245 2.81 -5.80 -5.35
N LEU A 246 2.04 -5.64 -4.28
CA LEU A 246 2.28 -6.25 -2.97
C LEU A 246 1.21 -7.33 -2.72
N ILE A 247 1.63 -8.59 -2.66
CA ILE A 247 0.75 -9.75 -2.57
C ILE A 247 0.99 -10.47 -1.23
N ASP A 248 0.08 -10.33 -0.28
CA ASP A 248 0.14 -11.06 0.97
C ASP A 248 -0.43 -12.48 0.78
N GLU A 249 0.20 -13.48 1.41
CA GLU A 249 -0.26 -14.87 1.45
C GLU A 249 -0.43 -15.53 0.06
N ILE A 250 0.58 -15.39 -0.81
CA ILE A 250 0.48 -15.78 -2.23
C ILE A 250 0.09 -17.25 -2.46
N ASN A 251 0.40 -18.15 -1.52
CA ASN A 251 0.06 -19.57 -1.60
C ASN A 251 -1.37 -19.91 -1.16
N ARG A 252 -2.16 -18.95 -0.68
CA ARG A 252 -3.57 -19.14 -0.31
C ARG A 252 -4.54 -19.11 -1.49
N ALA A 253 -4.08 -18.79 -2.69
CA ALA A 253 -4.83 -18.88 -3.93
C ALA A 253 -4.11 -19.77 -4.95
N ASN A 254 -4.83 -20.23 -5.97
CA ASN A 254 -4.22 -20.92 -7.10
C ASN A 254 -3.53 -19.89 -8.01
N VAL A 255 -2.25 -19.66 -7.76
CA VAL A 255 -1.46 -18.63 -8.46
C VAL A 255 -1.48 -18.79 -9.98
N SER A 256 -1.42 -20.02 -10.49
CA SER A 256 -1.45 -20.28 -11.93
C SER A 256 -2.78 -19.86 -12.56
N GLN A 257 -3.89 -20.00 -11.81
CA GLN A 257 -5.20 -19.49 -12.25
C GLN A 257 -5.33 -17.98 -12.09
N VAL A 258 -4.85 -17.41 -10.98
CA VAL A 258 -4.94 -15.97 -10.69
C VAL A 258 -4.22 -15.13 -11.75
N PHE A 259 -3.02 -15.55 -12.17
CA PHE A 259 -2.26 -14.80 -13.17
C PHE A 259 -2.59 -15.21 -14.61
N GLY A 260 -3.17 -16.39 -14.84
CA GLY A 260 -3.56 -16.88 -16.17
C GLY A 260 -2.45 -16.75 -17.22
N GLU A 261 -2.76 -16.04 -18.31
CA GLU A 261 -1.85 -15.74 -19.42
C GLU A 261 -0.64 -14.88 -19.03
N LEU A 262 -0.71 -14.13 -17.93
CA LEU A 262 0.37 -13.24 -17.48
C LEU A 262 1.55 -13.99 -16.86
N MET A 263 1.40 -15.31 -16.63
CA MET A 263 2.44 -16.15 -16.04
C MET A 263 3.79 -16.02 -16.72
N SER A 264 3.84 -15.88 -18.04
CA SER A 264 5.12 -15.69 -18.75
C SER A 264 5.59 -14.24 -18.74
N LEU A 265 4.68 -13.27 -18.63
CA LEU A 265 4.95 -11.83 -18.71
C LEU A 265 5.55 -11.24 -17.44
N ILE A 266 5.31 -11.88 -16.29
CA ILE A 266 5.91 -11.41 -15.04
C ILE A 266 7.43 -11.63 -14.99
N GLU A 267 8.02 -12.44 -15.86
CA GLU A 267 9.46 -12.65 -15.92
C GLU A 267 10.18 -11.35 -16.32
N PRO A 268 11.17 -10.86 -15.53
CA PRO A 268 11.81 -9.56 -15.76
C PRO A 268 12.28 -9.30 -17.19
N SER A 269 12.88 -10.28 -17.88
CA SER A 269 13.40 -10.12 -19.25
C SER A 269 12.32 -10.00 -20.33
N LYS A 270 11.09 -10.40 -20.02
CA LYS A 270 9.95 -10.50 -20.96
C LYS A 270 8.98 -9.33 -20.91
N ARG A 271 9.27 -8.37 -20.04
CA ARG A 271 8.46 -7.16 -19.81
C ARG A 271 8.64 -6.14 -20.92
N ALA A 272 7.68 -5.23 -21.03
CA ALA A 272 7.75 -4.13 -21.99
C ALA A 272 9.05 -3.34 -21.83
N GLY A 273 9.78 -3.11 -22.93
CA GLY A 273 11.07 -2.42 -22.94
C GLY A 273 12.25 -3.26 -22.48
N GLN A 274 12.15 -4.59 -22.44
CA GLN A 274 13.25 -5.52 -22.13
C GLN A 274 13.63 -6.36 -23.36
N ALA A 275 14.76 -7.07 -23.27
CA ALA A 275 15.38 -7.74 -24.43
C ALA A 275 14.49 -8.82 -25.07
N ASP A 276 13.72 -9.55 -24.25
CA ASP A 276 12.86 -10.65 -24.70
C ASP A 276 11.37 -10.28 -24.58
N GLU A 277 11.03 -9.00 -24.81
CA GLU A 277 9.67 -8.48 -24.68
C GLU A 277 8.65 -9.37 -25.42
N ILE A 278 7.60 -9.76 -24.68
CA ILE A 278 6.45 -10.47 -25.23
C ILE A 278 5.16 -9.79 -24.79
N SER A 279 4.12 -9.98 -25.58
CA SER A 279 2.76 -9.55 -25.27
C SER A 279 1.78 -10.70 -25.50
N VAL A 280 0.65 -10.65 -24.80
CA VAL A 280 -0.46 -11.61 -24.91
C VAL A 280 -1.77 -10.85 -25.09
N ASN A 281 -2.78 -11.48 -25.67
CA ASN A 281 -4.13 -10.92 -25.67
C ASN A 281 -4.87 -11.38 -24.41
N LEU A 282 -5.46 -10.43 -23.69
CA LEU A 282 -6.21 -10.71 -22.46
C LEU A 282 -7.51 -11.49 -22.74
N ALA A 283 -7.89 -12.39 -21.85
CA ALA A 283 -8.98 -13.33 -22.04
C ALA A 283 -10.36 -12.70 -22.29
N TYR A 284 -10.73 -11.64 -21.57
CA TYR A 284 -12.05 -11.01 -21.70
C TYR A 284 -12.03 -9.84 -22.67
N SER A 285 -11.07 -8.91 -22.50
CA SER A 285 -11.02 -7.69 -23.32
C SER A 285 -10.43 -7.92 -24.71
N GLN A 286 -9.69 -9.02 -24.91
CA GLN A 286 -8.96 -9.35 -26.16
C GLN A 286 -7.94 -8.27 -26.56
N LYS A 287 -7.55 -7.40 -25.63
CA LYS A 287 -6.57 -6.35 -25.86
C LYS A 287 -5.15 -6.92 -25.68
N PRO A 288 -4.18 -6.50 -26.51
CA PRO A 288 -2.79 -6.84 -26.31
C PRO A 288 -2.29 -6.21 -25.00
N PHE A 289 -1.52 -6.97 -24.23
CA PHE A 289 -0.97 -6.55 -22.95
C PHE A 289 0.42 -7.12 -22.73
N SER A 290 1.29 -6.31 -22.14
CA SER A 290 2.59 -6.71 -21.59
C SER A 290 2.79 -6.05 -20.22
N VAL A 291 3.54 -6.70 -19.34
CA VAL A 291 3.83 -6.13 -18.01
C VAL A 291 4.91 -5.07 -18.15
N PRO A 292 4.72 -3.83 -17.64
CA PRO A 292 5.73 -2.78 -17.71
C PRO A 292 7.01 -3.11 -16.91
N ASN A 293 8.17 -2.68 -17.41
CA ASN A 293 9.47 -2.93 -16.74
C ASN A 293 9.68 -2.11 -15.45
N ASN A 294 8.87 -1.09 -15.20
CA ASN A 294 8.89 -0.27 -13.99
C ASN A 294 7.94 -0.78 -12.88
N VAL A 295 7.31 -1.96 -13.06
CA VAL A 295 6.53 -2.63 -12.01
C VAL A 295 7.44 -3.59 -11.23
N ASP A 296 7.33 -3.62 -9.91
CA ASP A 296 7.94 -4.62 -9.02
C ASP A 296 6.86 -5.51 -8.41
N ILE A 297 7.14 -6.79 -8.19
CA ILE A 297 6.21 -7.73 -7.57
C ILE A 297 6.86 -8.28 -6.30
N TYR A 298 6.26 -7.96 -5.15
CA TYR A 298 6.65 -8.48 -3.86
C TYR A 298 5.52 -9.31 -3.28
N ALA A 299 5.86 -10.46 -2.71
CA ALA A 299 4.88 -11.31 -2.07
C ALA A 299 5.35 -11.90 -0.76
N THR A 300 4.41 -12.37 0.07
CA THR A 300 4.70 -13.16 1.27
C THR A 300 4.19 -14.58 1.11
N MET A 301 4.86 -15.52 1.76
CA MET A 301 4.47 -16.92 1.80
C MET A 301 4.72 -17.51 3.19
N ASN A 302 3.68 -18.05 3.82
CA ASN A 302 3.85 -18.88 5.02
C ASN A 302 4.31 -20.28 4.63
N THR A 303 5.36 -20.78 5.29
CA THR A 303 5.93 -22.09 5.02
C THR A 303 5.33 -23.21 5.90
N GLN A 304 4.58 -22.85 6.94
CA GLN A 304 3.94 -23.76 7.91
C GLN A 304 2.61 -24.35 7.45
N ASP A 305 1.88 -23.65 6.58
CA ASP A 305 0.52 -24.02 6.24
C ASP A 305 0.51 -25.14 5.18
N HIS A 306 0.30 -26.38 5.62
CA HIS A 306 0.24 -27.57 4.76
C HIS A 306 -1.02 -27.65 3.88
N SER A 307 -2.02 -26.81 4.12
CA SER A 307 -3.30 -26.76 3.38
C SER A 307 -3.27 -25.84 2.16
N LEU A 308 -2.11 -25.30 1.81
CA LEU A 308 -1.96 -24.27 0.78
C LEU A 308 -1.64 -24.85 -0.59
N THR A 309 -1.95 -24.06 -1.63
CA THR A 309 -1.68 -24.46 -3.00
C THR A 309 -0.17 -24.47 -3.23
N VAL A 310 0.37 -25.61 -3.68
CA VAL A 310 1.79 -25.74 -3.96
C VAL A 310 2.15 -24.82 -5.13
N LEU A 311 3.12 -23.92 -4.92
CA LEU A 311 3.67 -23.11 -6.01
C LEU A 311 4.44 -24.02 -6.98
N ASP A 312 4.00 -24.06 -8.24
CA ASP A 312 4.64 -24.87 -9.26
C ASP A 312 6.08 -24.39 -9.57
N SER A 313 6.90 -25.28 -10.12
CA SER A 313 8.30 -24.97 -10.44
C SER A 313 8.45 -23.87 -11.49
N ALA A 314 7.47 -23.72 -12.39
CA ALA A 314 7.47 -22.73 -13.46
C ALA A 314 7.22 -21.31 -12.93
N PHE A 315 6.43 -21.17 -11.87
CA PHE A 315 6.21 -19.94 -11.14
C PHE A 315 7.40 -19.61 -10.26
N ARG A 316 7.91 -20.60 -9.50
CA ARG A 316 9.05 -20.38 -8.59
C ARG A 316 10.28 -19.82 -9.30
N ARG A 317 10.60 -20.27 -10.52
CA ARG A 317 11.75 -19.73 -11.28
C ARG A 317 11.64 -18.24 -11.66
N ARG A 318 10.46 -17.64 -11.55
CA ARG A 318 10.19 -16.22 -11.91
C ARG A 318 10.34 -15.29 -10.72
N PHE A 319 10.62 -15.83 -9.53
CA PHE A 319 10.79 -15.09 -8.30
C PHE A 319 12.09 -15.47 -7.60
N GLU A 320 12.72 -14.48 -7.00
CA GLU A 320 13.72 -14.70 -5.97
C GLU A 320 13.03 -15.03 -4.64
N PHE A 321 13.48 -16.07 -3.96
CA PHE A 321 12.96 -16.45 -2.63
C PHE A 321 13.90 -15.91 -1.57
N VAL A 322 13.38 -15.05 -0.71
CA VAL A 322 14.11 -14.50 0.44
C VAL A 322 13.48 -15.06 1.70
N GLU A 323 14.20 -15.95 2.37
CA GLU A 323 13.75 -16.50 3.64
C GLU A 323 13.94 -15.51 4.78
N LEU A 324 12.85 -15.20 5.48
CA LEU A 324 12.82 -14.41 6.69
C LEU A 324 12.79 -15.37 7.88
N ILE A 325 13.97 -15.59 8.47
CA ILE A 325 14.15 -16.35 9.70
C ILE A 325 13.74 -15.53 10.93
N PRO A 326 13.35 -16.17 12.05
CA PRO A 326 13.12 -15.48 13.31
C PRO A 326 14.32 -14.61 13.72
N ASN A 327 14.06 -13.36 14.10
CA ASN A 327 15.08 -12.43 14.56
C ASN A 327 14.79 -11.95 16.00
N SER A 328 15.61 -12.37 16.95
CA SER A 328 15.49 -12.07 18.37
C SER A 328 16.10 -10.72 18.79
N ALA A 329 16.82 -10.03 17.90
CA ALA A 329 17.68 -8.88 18.26
C ALA A 329 16.92 -7.67 18.84
N ASP A 330 15.68 -7.45 18.42
CA ASP A 330 14.89 -6.27 18.80
C ASP A 330 13.89 -6.57 19.94
N LEU A 331 14.02 -7.72 20.61
CA LEU A 331 13.13 -8.11 21.70
C LEU A 331 13.59 -7.51 23.04
N GLY A 332 12.59 -7.16 23.87
CA GLY A 332 12.81 -6.53 25.17
C GLY A 332 13.19 -7.50 26.29
N GLN A 333 13.13 -7.00 27.51
CA GLN A 333 13.36 -7.78 28.73
C GLN A 333 12.19 -7.60 29.69
N VAL A 334 11.93 -8.62 30.50
CA VAL A 334 10.93 -8.56 31.58
C VAL A 334 11.58 -8.98 32.90
N VAL A 335 11.02 -8.53 34.01
CA VAL A 335 11.52 -8.86 35.36
C VAL A 335 10.55 -9.81 36.03
N ASP A 336 11.06 -10.96 36.49
CA ASP A 336 10.27 -11.96 37.20
C ASP A 336 9.91 -11.50 38.64
N ILE A 337 9.07 -12.29 39.31
CA ILE A 337 8.65 -12.01 40.70
C ILE A 337 9.80 -12.02 41.72
N ASN A 338 10.95 -12.61 41.38
CA ASN A 338 12.14 -12.68 42.21
C ASN A 338 13.16 -11.58 41.86
N GLY A 339 12.83 -10.68 40.92
CA GLY A 339 13.73 -9.63 40.46
C GLY A 339 14.75 -10.09 39.40
N GLU A 340 14.62 -11.31 38.87
CA GLU A 340 15.47 -11.82 37.81
C GLU A 340 15.04 -11.30 36.44
N ILE A 341 16.02 -10.92 35.63
CA ILE A 341 15.78 -10.39 34.29
C ILE A 341 15.68 -11.56 33.30
N ILE A 342 14.56 -11.63 32.59
CA ILE A 342 14.32 -12.56 31.48
C ILE A 342 14.50 -11.80 30.17
N ASP A 343 15.49 -12.22 29.40
CA ASP A 343 15.74 -11.71 28.06
C ASP A 343 14.86 -12.45 27.05
N LEU A 344 13.92 -11.73 26.43
CA LEU A 344 12.95 -12.33 25.50
C LEU A 344 13.61 -12.82 24.21
N GLY A 345 14.72 -12.21 23.82
CA GLY A 345 15.51 -12.65 22.67
C GLY A 345 16.12 -14.02 22.91
N LYS A 346 16.81 -14.19 24.05
CA LYS A 346 17.38 -15.48 24.46
C LYS A 346 16.30 -16.55 24.67
N LEU A 347 15.16 -16.18 25.24
CA LEU A 347 14.02 -17.07 25.42
C LEU A 347 13.54 -17.62 24.07
N LEU A 348 13.33 -16.75 23.09
CA LEU A 348 12.91 -17.15 21.74
C LEU A 348 13.95 -18.07 21.08
N ASP A 349 15.23 -17.73 21.14
CA ASP A 349 16.31 -18.51 20.54
C ASP A 349 16.43 -19.90 21.20
N GLY A 350 16.38 -19.95 22.53
CA GLY A 350 16.39 -21.18 23.31
C GLY A 350 15.22 -22.10 22.98
N MET A 351 14.01 -21.54 22.86
CA MET A 351 12.82 -22.27 22.44
C MET A 351 12.94 -22.76 21.00
N ASN A 352 13.31 -21.89 20.06
CA ASN A 352 13.44 -22.24 18.64
C ASN A 352 14.48 -23.33 18.40
N ASN A 353 15.61 -23.31 19.11
CA ASN A 353 16.61 -24.39 19.02
C ASN A 353 16.01 -25.77 19.35
N ARG A 354 15.15 -25.83 20.38
CA ARG A 354 14.50 -27.08 20.80
C ARG A 354 13.36 -27.47 19.86
N ILE A 355 12.58 -26.50 19.42
CA ILE A 355 11.53 -26.71 18.40
C ILE A 355 12.13 -27.29 17.13
N VAL A 356 13.27 -26.77 16.66
CA VAL A 356 13.97 -27.31 15.47
C VAL A 356 14.39 -28.76 15.70
N GLN A 357 14.88 -29.10 16.90
CA GLN A 357 15.29 -30.47 17.24
C GLN A 357 14.12 -31.45 17.31
N SER A 358 12.97 -31.03 17.87
CA SER A 358 11.81 -31.90 18.10
C SER A 358 10.82 -31.93 16.93
N LEU A 359 10.59 -30.80 16.26
CA LEU A 359 9.53 -30.58 15.26
C LEU A 359 10.06 -30.13 13.89
N GLY A 360 11.32 -29.71 13.79
CA GLY A 360 11.97 -29.26 12.56
C GLY A 360 11.93 -27.74 12.34
N GLU A 361 12.67 -27.27 11.33
CA GLU A 361 12.86 -25.82 11.04
C GLU A 361 11.55 -25.08 10.76
N GLN A 362 10.60 -25.75 10.12
CA GLN A 362 9.31 -25.14 9.79
C GLN A 362 8.42 -24.92 11.01
N ALA A 363 8.72 -25.51 12.17
CA ALA A 363 7.92 -25.32 13.39
C ALA A 363 8.32 -24.10 14.21
N GLN A 364 9.40 -23.39 13.83
CA GLN A 364 9.90 -22.23 14.57
C GLN A 364 8.83 -21.14 14.79
N LEU A 365 9.03 -20.36 15.85
CA LEU A 365 8.24 -19.19 16.20
C LEU A 365 8.96 -17.93 15.73
N GLY A 366 8.23 -17.02 15.10
CA GLY A 366 8.76 -15.70 14.78
C GLY A 366 8.75 -14.74 15.97
N GLN A 367 9.50 -13.65 15.85
CA GLN A 367 9.65 -12.65 16.91
C GLN A 367 8.39 -11.84 17.20
N ALA A 368 7.42 -11.80 16.28
CA ALA A 368 6.19 -11.02 16.46
C ALA A 368 5.38 -11.43 17.70
N TYR A 369 5.47 -12.70 18.14
CA TYR A 369 4.81 -13.16 19.37
C TYR A 369 5.32 -12.40 20.61
N PHE A 370 6.61 -12.07 20.63
CA PHE A 370 7.28 -11.47 21.79
C PHE A 370 7.47 -9.95 21.68
N TYR A 371 7.02 -9.34 20.59
CA TYR A 371 7.17 -7.91 20.35
C TYR A 371 6.25 -7.09 21.25
N GLY A 372 6.76 -6.02 21.86
CA GLY A 372 5.97 -5.12 22.72
C GLY A 372 5.59 -5.69 24.09
N ILE A 373 6.26 -6.76 24.55
CA ILE A 373 6.09 -7.29 25.90
C ILE A 373 6.99 -6.52 26.86
N HIS A 374 6.40 -5.97 27.93
CA HIS A 374 7.09 -5.13 28.91
C HIS A 374 7.01 -5.65 30.35
N ASP A 375 6.16 -6.65 30.62
CA ASP A 375 5.96 -7.22 31.95
C ASP A 375 5.63 -8.72 31.88
N MET A 376 5.72 -9.37 33.04
CA MET A 376 5.49 -10.81 33.17
C MET A 376 4.05 -11.23 32.90
N GLY A 377 3.07 -10.39 33.22
CA GLY A 377 1.67 -10.69 32.94
C GLY A 377 1.41 -10.78 31.43
N ALA A 378 1.96 -9.83 30.68
CA ALA A 378 1.94 -9.83 29.22
C ALA A 378 2.66 -11.06 28.63
N LEU A 379 3.84 -11.40 29.14
CA LEU A 379 4.56 -12.61 28.71
C LEU A 379 3.74 -13.88 28.94
N LEU A 380 3.17 -14.04 30.13
CA LEU A 380 2.34 -15.20 30.48
C LEU A 380 1.12 -15.30 29.57
N LYS A 381 0.47 -14.17 29.25
CA LYS A 381 -0.68 -14.13 28.35
C LYS A 381 -0.33 -14.59 26.94
N VAL A 382 0.80 -14.13 26.39
CA VAL A 382 1.28 -14.57 25.08
C VAL A 382 1.59 -16.07 25.09
N MET A 383 2.30 -16.54 26.12
CA MET A 383 2.68 -17.94 26.25
C MET A 383 1.46 -18.86 26.30
N VAL A 384 0.48 -18.56 27.16
CA VAL A 384 -0.71 -19.38 27.37
C VAL A 384 -1.68 -19.32 26.18
N ARG A 385 -1.83 -18.16 25.53
CA ARG A 385 -2.85 -18.00 24.48
C ARG A 385 -2.37 -18.24 23.06
N GLN A 386 -1.10 -18.01 22.79
CA GLN A 386 -0.59 -18.02 21.43
C GLN A 386 0.45 -19.11 21.26
N VAL A 387 1.50 -19.10 22.08
CA VAL A 387 2.67 -19.96 21.87
C VAL A 387 2.38 -21.43 22.22
N ILE A 388 1.91 -21.72 23.44
CA ILE A 388 1.65 -23.10 23.88
C ILE A 388 0.58 -23.78 23.00
N PRO A 389 -0.58 -23.16 22.69
CA PRO A 389 -1.57 -23.78 21.81
C PRO A 389 -1.01 -24.11 20.42
N GLN A 390 -0.19 -23.23 19.85
CA GLN A 390 0.42 -23.44 18.55
C GLN A 390 1.42 -24.60 18.56
N LEU A 391 2.32 -24.63 19.56
CA LEU A 391 3.28 -25.74 19.71
C LEU A 391 2.57 -27.07 19.95
N LEU A 392 1.49 -27.06 20.75
CA LEU A 392 0.70 -28.26 21.00
C LEU A 392 0.02 -28.76 19.73
N SER A 393 -0.52 -27.86 18.91
CA SER A 393 -1.11 -28.21 17.61
C SER A 393 -0.07 -28.81 16.65
N GLN A 394 1.13 -28.20 16.57
CA GLN A 394 2.23 -28.71 15.73
C GLN A 394 2.79 -30.05 16.23
N ALA A 395 2.81 -30.26 17.55
CA ALA A 395 3.15 -31.52 18.18
C ALA A 395 2.03 -32.58 18.10
N SER A 396 1.01 -32.39 17.26
CA SER A 396 -0.13 -33.32 17.13
C SER A 396 -0.80 -33.64 18.48
N HIS A 397 -0.90 -32.64 19.35
CA HIS A 397 -1.44 -32.73 20.72
C HIS A 397 -0.70 -33.68 21.66
N GLN A 398 0.58 -34.00 21.38
CA GLN A 398 1.43 -34.84 22.24
C GLN A 398 2.10 -34.01 23.36
N PRO A 399 1.79 -34.28 24.64
CA PRO A 399 2.35 -33.51 25.75
C PRO A 399 3.85 -33.74 25.96
N GLN A 400 4.37 -34.89 25.56
CA GLN A 400 5.77 -35.26 25.73
C GLN A 400 6.69 -34.34 24.92
N THR A 401 6.38 -34.14 23.64
CA THR A 401 7.10 -33.24 22.75
C THR A 401 7.07 -31.80 23.26
N LEU A 402 5.92 -31.35 23.78
CA LEU A 402 5.81 -30.03 24.41
C LEU A 402 6.63 -29.94 25.70
N ALA A 403 6.64 -30.98 26.53
CA ALA A 403 7.46 -31.04 27.73
C ALA A 403 8.96 -31.00 27.43
N GLU A 404 9.40 -31.65 26.34
CA GLU A 404 10.79 -31.59 25.87
C GLU A 404 11.18 -30.17 25.41
N ILE A 405 10.34 -29.54 24.59
CA ILE A 405 10.56 -28.16 24.12
C ILE A 405 10.66 -27.20 25.32
N LEU A 406 9.78 -27.38 26.31
CA LEU A 406 9.73 -26.53 27.50
C LEU A 406 10.65 -26.99 28.65
N GLN A 407 11.44 -28.06 28.48
CA GLN A 407 12.31 -28.67 29.51
C GLN A 407 11.63 -28.95 30.86
N LEU A 408 10.51 -29.66 30.81
CA LEU A 408 9.76 -30.10 31.98
C LEU A 408 10.16 -31.51 32.42
N GLU A 409 10.87 -31.62 33.55
CA GLU A 409 11.51 -32.87 34.05
C GLU A 409 10.56 -34.05 34.29
N ASN A 410 9.28 -33.82 34.55
CA ASN A 410 8.36 -34.89 35.01
C ASN A 410 7.25 -35.26 34.03
N SER A 411 7.22 -34.70 32.81
CA SER A 411 6.10 -34.84 31.84
C SER A 411 4.72 -34.47 32.39
N GLN A 412 4.62 -34.04 33.65
CA GLN A 412 3.42 -33.53 34.28
C GLN A 412 3.30 -32.07 33.91
N LEU A 413 2.40 -31.82 32.96
CA LEU A 413 1.94 -30.51 32.59
C LEU A 413 0.64 -30.28 33.38
N PRO A 414 0.69 -29.79 34.65
CA PRO A 414 -0.51 -29.65 35.50
C PRO A 414 -1.55 -28.67 34.92
N TRP A 415 -1.11 -27.85 33.97
CA TRP A 415 -1.92 -26.93 33.20
C TRP A 415 -2.39 -27.50 31.87
N LEU A 416 -2.10 -28.76 31.53
CA LEU A 416 -2.79 -29.48 30.47
C LEU A 416 -3.82 -30.43 31.07
N VAL A 417 -5.00 -30.46 30.46
CA VAL A 417 -6.05 -31.42 30.78
C VAL A 417 -6.36 -32.26 29.53
N PRO A 418 -6.72 -33.55 29.68
CA PRO A 418 -7.24 -34.34 28.57
C PRO A 418 -8.46 -33.64 27.96
N LEU A 419 -8.59 -33.67 26.63
CA LEU A 419 -9.81 -33.25 25.94
C LEU A 419 -10.94 -34.24 26.32
N ALA A 420 -11.79 -33.86 27.28
CA ALA A 420 -12.93 -34.67 27.69
C ALA A 420 -14.01 -34.64 26.58
N ASN A 421 -14.48 -35.82 26.16
CA ASN A 421 -15.60 -36.03 25.23
C ASN A 421 -15.45 -35.52 23.79
N GLN A 422 -14.44 -35.99 23.07
CA GLN A 422 -14.55 -36.17 21.63
C GLN A 422 -14.08 -37.60 21.29
N PRO A 423 -14.92 -38.48 20.70
CA PRO A 423 -14.41 -39.66 20.03
C PRO A 423 -13.77 -39.16 18.73
N VAL A 424 -12.60 -38.53 18.79
CA VAL A 424 -11.87 -38.23 17.57
C VAL A 424 -11.27 -39.55 17.12
N GLN A 425 -12.05 -40.29 16.32
CA GLN A 425 -11.54 -41.13 15.26
C GLN A 425 -10.78 -40.24 14.27
N SER A 426 -9.67 -39.63 14.69
CA SER A 426 -8.68 -39.14 13.75
C SER A 426 -7.87 -40.36 13.39
N GLN A 427 -8.26 -40.99 12.28
CA GLN A 427 -7.51 -42.08 11.66
C GLN A 427 -6.11 -41.56 11.31
N PHE A 428 -5.15 -41.75 12.20
CA PHE A 428 -3.73 -41.60 11.86
C PHE A 428 -3.18 -43.00 11.60
N THR A 429 -2.78 -43.24 10.34
CA THR A 429 -2.03 -44.45 10.00
C THR A 429 -0.55 -44.15 10.21
N ILE A 430 0.01 -44.58 11.35
CA ILE A 430 1.46 -44.70 11.51
C ILE A 430 1.77 -46.21 11.43
N ASN A 431 2.44 -46.63 10.36
CA ASN A 431 2.85 -48.03 10.14
C ASN A 431 1.74 -49.10 10.31
N GLY A 432 0.49 -48.76 9.97
CA GLY A 432 -0.62 -49.73 9.95
C GLY A 432 -1.16 -50.18 11.32
N ALA A 433 -0.77 -49.55 12.43
CA ALA A 433 -1.30 -49.86 13.77
C ALA A 433 -2.21 -48.74 14.29
N MET A 434 -3.43 -49.08 14.72
CA MET A 434 -4.32 -48.13 15.41
C MET A 434 -3.88 -47.96 16.87
N THR A 435 -3.54 -46.73 17.27
CA THR A 435 -3.30 -46.39 18.67
C THR A 435 -4.35 -45.39 19.16
N ASN A 436 -5.09 -45.75 20.22
CA ASN A 436 -5.92 -44.79 20.96
C ASN A 436 -4.99 -43.79 21.67
N GLN A 437 -4.90 -42.56 21.18
CA GLN A 437 -4.10 -41.51 21.81
C GLN A 437 -5.00 -40.43 22.41
N THR A 438 -4.75 -40.10 23.67
CA THR A 438 -5.45 -39.03 24.39
C THR A 438 -4.88 -37.68 23.95
N CYS A 439 -5.71 -36.82 23.36
CA CYS A 439 -5.33 -35.44 23.03
C CYS A 439 -5.46 -34.54 24.27
N TYR A 440 -4.59 -33.53 24.38
CA TYR A 440 -4.56 -32.60 25.51
C TYR A 440 -4.86 -31.16 25.07
N GLN A 441 -5.34 -30.33 26.01
CA GLN A 441 -5.56 -28.89 25.86
C GLN A 441 -5.14 -28.14 27.13
N ILE A 442 -4.94 -26.83 27.04
CA ILE A 442 -4.66 -26.00 28.22
C ILE A 442 -5.86 -26.00 29.16
N ASN A 443 -5.60 -26.11 30.46
CA ASN A 443 -6.58 -26.05 31.52
C ASN A 443 -7.32 -24.69 31.45
N PRO A 444 -8.65 -24.68 31.24
CA PRO A 444 -9.43 -23.45 31.14
C PRO A 444 -9.29 -22.53 32.35
N ARG A 445 -9.00 -23.08 33.53
CA ARG A 445 -8.72 -22.28 34.74
C ARG A 445 -7.46 -21.42 34.61
N LEU A 446 -6.43 -21.92 33.93
CA LEU A 446 -5.21 -21.15 33.67
C LEU A 446 -5.50 -20.00 32.70
N ILE A 447 -6.38 -20.21 31.71
CA ILE A 447 -6.81 -19.17 30.78
C ILE A 447 -7.56 -18.05 31.54
N ALA A 448 -8.51 -18.44 32.40
CA ALA A 448 -9.29 -17.52 33.23
C ALA A 448 -8.42 -16.72 34.22
N LEU A 449 -7.40 -17.34 34.80
CA LEU A 449 -6.44 -16.68 35.71
C LEU A 449 -5.63 -15.58 35.01
N VAL A 450 -5.31 -15.76 33.73
CA VAL A 450 -4.59 -14.76 32.92
C VAL A 450 -5.55 -13.69 32.33
N GLU A 451 -6.87 -13.90 32.43
CA GLU A 451 -7.92 -12.98 31.98
C GLU A 451 -8.31 -11.91 33.00
N GLY A 452 -8.06 -12.14 34.29
CA GLY A 452 -8.38 -11.19 35.35
C GLY A 452 -9.85 -11.21 35.80
N ASP A 453 -10.64 -12.22 35.41
CA ASP A 453 -12.03 -12.38 35.86
C ASP A 453 -12.15 -12.81 37.33
N GLU A 454 -11.05 -13.15 37.98
CA GLU A 454 -10.91 -13.11 39.44
C GLU A 454 -9.54 -12.52 39.79
N VAL A 455 -9.54 -11.37 40.47
CA VAL A 455 -8.36 -10.88 41.21
C VAL A 455 -8.15 -11.81 42.39
N MET A 456 -7.54 -12.96 42.15
CA MET A 456 -7.00 -13.83 43.18
C MET A 456 -5.50 -13.90 42.95
N ASN A 457 -4.75 -13.41 43.92
CA ASN A 457 -3.30 -13.56 44.02
C ASN A 457 -2.91 -14.96 43.55
N VAL A 458 -2.24 -15.06 42.40
CA VAL A 458 -1.55 -16.29 42.01
C VAL A 458 -0.53 -16.55 43.11
N THR A 459 -0.84 -17.46 44.03
CA THR A 459 0.06 -17.75 45.15
C THR A 459 1.33 -18.40 44.61
N ASN A 460 2.46 -18.10 45.24
CA ASN A 460 3.80 -18.61 44.91
C ASN A 460 3.86 -20.14 44.69
N SER A 461 2.89 -20.93 45.15
CA SER A 461 2.84 -22.39 44.96
C SER A 461 2.33 -22.84 43.58
N GLU A 462 1.47 -22.06 42.93
CA GLU A 462 1.04 -22.32 41.54
C GLU A 462 2.08 -21.80 40.55
N PHE A 463 2.76 -20.70 40.91
CA PHE A 463 3.90 -20.13 40.19
C PHE A 463 5.18 -20.99 40.30
N ALA A 464 5.42 -21.66 41.43
CA ALA A 464 6.51 -22.63 41.58
C ALA A 464 6.38 -23.85 40.64
N LYS A 465 5.21 -24.09 40.03
CA LYS A 465 5.03 -25.10 38.98
C LYS A 465 5.32 -24.56 37.56
N VAL A 466 5.61 -23.26 37.45
CA VAL A 466 6.09 -22.53 36.26
C VAL A 466 7.62 -22.32 36.34
N GLU A 467 8.30 -23.03 37.26
CA GLU A 467 9.78 -23.07 37.38
C GLU A 467 10.48 -23.59 36.12
N ALA A 468 9.72 -24.21 35.21
CA ALA A 468 10.14 -24.58 33.86
C ALA A 468 10.59 -23.40 32.99
N PHE A 469 10.01 -22.22 33.19
CA PHE A 469 10.32 -21.05 32.37
C PHE A 469 11.68 -20.44 32.68
N LYS A 470 12.16 -20.58 33.92
CA LYS A 470 13.53 -20.16 34.29
C LYS A 470 14.60 -21.02 33.63
N ARG A 471 14.28 -22.28 33.28
CA ARG A 471 15.18 -23.21 32.57
C ARG A 471 15.14 -23.04 31.04
N LEU A 472 14.27 -22.17 30.52
CA LEU A 472 14.32 -21.76 29.11
C LEU A 472 15.42 -20.72 28.84
N TYR A 473 15.98 -20.10 29.89
CA TYR A 473 17.11 -19.16 29.84
C TYR A 473 18.47 -19.86 29.79
#